data_AF-F9G1D7-F1
#
_entry.id   AF-F9G1D7-F1
#
_cell.length_a   1.000
_cell.length_b   1.000
_cell.length_c   1.000
_cell.angle_alpha   90.00
_cell.angle_beta   90.00
_cell.angle_gamma   90.00
#
_symmetry.space_group_name_H-M   'P 1'
#
loop_
_entity.id
_entity.type
_entity.pdbx_description
1 polymer ?
#
loop_
_entity_poly.entity_id
_entity_poly.type
_entity_poly.pdbx_seq_one_letter_code
_entity_poly.pdbx_strand_id
1 'polypeptide(L)'
;MAWSGSSVTREIHRLFEAKRDTIKAELRNALTAVHISFELWKSPNRFAIMAVFAHFIDQLGHQQSRLLALRRQSGAHSGENLASSLIDIVHEWEIEGRVGCAISDNMMANDTCLYYMYQRLDPSMRSVDIKARRMRCYGHTLNLVARAFLFGKDAESFELESDINGMRGLVEQDLDHWHTKGPIGKLRNIVKFIRSSPQRSEQFKRVAREQDHEEYRLC
;
A
#
# COMPACT_ATOMS: atom_id res chain seq x y z
N MET A 1 -6.97 -24.03 30.42
CA MET A 1 -6.28 -23.12 31.36
C MET A 1 -6.30 -21.72 30.72
N ALA A 2 -7.08 -20.78 31.26
CA ALA A 2 -7.24 -19.45 30.66
C ALA A 2 -6.05 -18.57 31.04
N TRP A 3 -5.38 -17.98 30.04
CA TRP A 3 -4.25 -17.08 30.26
C TRP A 3 -4.78 -15.71 30.71
N SER A 4 -4.14 -15.08 31.70
CA SER A 4 -4.43 -13.69 32.05
C SER A 4 -4.02 -12.75 30.92
N GLY A 5 -4.64 -11.57 30.80
CA GLY A 5 -4.24 -10.56 29.82
C GLY A 5 -2.75 -10.19 29.90
N SER A 6 -2.19 -10.11 31.11
CA SER A 6 -0.76 -9.88 31.33
C SER A 6 0.12 -11.02 30.82
N SER A 7 -0.33 -12.27 30.94
CA SER A 7 0.40 -13.43 30.44
C SER A 7 0.41 -13.47 28.92
N VAL A 8 -0.72 -13.11 28.29
CA VAL A 8 -0.83 -12.99 26.82
C VAL A 8 0.09 -11.88 26.30
N THR A 9 0.05 -10.68 26.90
CA THR A 9 0.93 -9.56 26.51
C THR A 9 2.40 -9.95 26.59
N ARG A 10 2.83 -10.56 27.71
CA ARG A 10 4.22 -10.99 27.88
C ARG A 10 4.64 -12.01 26.82
N GLU A 11 3.77 -12.97 26.50
CA GLU A 11 4.08 -13.98 25.49
C GLU A 11 4.14 -13.40 24.08
N ILE A 12 3.23 -12.48 23.73
CA ILE A 12 3.29 -11.76 22.45
C ILE A 12 4.61 -10.99 22.33
N HIS A 13 5.03 -10.27 23.38
CA HIS A 13 6.32 -9.58 23.38
C HIS A 13 7.48 -10.55 23.22
N ARG A 14 7.49 -11.67 23.94
CA ARG A 14 8.55 -12.69 23.83
C ARG A 14 8.63 -13.26 22.41
N LEU A 15 7.48 -13.57 21.79
CA LEU A 15 7.41 -14.07 20.42
C LEU A 15 7.86 -13.02 19.41
N PHE A 16 7.48 -11.76 19.61
CA PHE A 16 7.91 -10.64 18.78
C PHE A 16 9.44 -10.51 18.80
N GLU A 17 10.05 -10.48 19.99
CA GLU A 17 11.50 -10.38 20.15
C GLU A 17 12.23 -11.55 19.46
N ALA A 18 11.79 -12.79 19.71
CA ALA A 18 12.38 -13.97 19.07
C ALA A 18 12.27 -13.94 17.53
N LYS A 19 11.14 -13.46 17.00
CA LYS A 19 10.95 -13.31 15.55
C LYS A 19 11.74 -12.14 14.98
N ARG A 20 11.89 -11.06 15.73
CA ARG A 20 12.73 -9.91 15.36
C ARG A 20 14.19 -10.35 15.17
N ASP A 21 14.72 -11.13 16.11
CA ASP A 21 16.09 -11.66 16.01
C ASP A 21 16.27 -12.58 14.80
N THR A 22 15.26 -13.41 14.51
CA THR A 22 15.25 -14.26 13.31
C THR A 22 15.32 -13.42 12.03
N ILE A 23 14.46 -12.38 11.92
CA ILE A 23 14.43 -11.52 10.73
C ILE A 23 15.72 -10.69 10.62
N LYS A 24 16.30 -10.21 11.72
CA LYS A 24 17.62 -9.56 11.70
C LYS A 24 18.69 -10.47 11.12
N ALA A 25 18.70 -11.75 11.53
CA ALA A 25 19.63 -12.73 10.97
C ALA A 25 19.40 -12.96 9.47
N GLU A 26 18.14 -13.06 9.02
CA GLU A 26 17.80 -13.16 7.59
C GLU A 26 18.31 -11.95 6.80
N LEU A 27 18.06 -10.73 7.28
CA LEU A 27 18.50 -9.48 6.64
C LEU A 27 20.04 -9.39 6.57
N ARG A 28 20.72 -9.74 7.66
CA ARG A 28 22.19 -9.80 7.69
C ARG A 28 22.76 -10.84 6.72
N ASN A 29 22.02 -11.91 6.48
CA ASN A 29 22.44 -13.00 5.60
C ASN A 29 21.94 -12.87 4.16
N ALA A 30 21.18 -11.82 3.85
CA ALA A 30 20.65 -11.60 2.50
C ALA A 30 21.79 -11.52 1.46
N LEU A 31 21.55 -12.09 0.28
CA LEU A 31 22.49 -12.08 -0.85
C LEU A 31 22.51 -10.73 -1.57
N THR A 32 21.40 -9.99 -1.52
CA THR A 32 21.25 -8.68 -2.17
C THR A 32 21.37 -7.53 -1.18
N ALA A 33 21.35 -6.31 -1.71
CA ALA A 33 20.89 -5.16 -0.94
C ALA A 33 19.46 -5.41 -0.41
N VAL A 34 19.11 -4.73 0.66
CA VAL A 34 17.77 -4.75 1.24
C VAL A 34 16.99 -3.59 0.64
N HIS A 35 16.01 -3.88 -0.20
CA HIS A 35 15.11 -2.87 -0.75
C HIS A 35 13.99 -2.62 0.23
N ILE A 36 13.55 -1.37 0.39
CA ILE A 36 12.45 -1.05 1.30
C ILE A 36 11.23 -0.57 0.53
N SER A 37 10.03 -1.00 0.91
CA SER A 37 8.82 -0.33 0.49
C SER A 37 8.14 0.30 1.70
N PHE A 38 7.53 1.45 1.51
CA PHE A 38 6.76 2.09 2.57
C PHE A 38 5.50 2.76 2.06
N GLU A 39 4.49 2.77 2.91
CA GLU A 39 3.21 3.41 2.67
C GLU A 39 2.76 4.14 3.93
N LEU A 40 2.17 5.32 3.73
CA LEU A 40 1.60 6.12 4.79
C LEU A 40 0.11 6.31 4.50
N TRP A 41 -0.75 5.87 5.42
CA TRP A 41 -2.19 6.08 5.29
C TRP A 41 -2.78 6.58 6.60
N LYS A 42 -3.97 7.18 6.49
CA LYS A 42 -4.78 7.55 7.65
C LYS A 42 -5.72 6.40 7.98
N SER A 43 -5.60 5.84 9.18
CA SER A 43 -6.49 4.79 9.67
C SER A 43 -7.92 5.33 9.91
N PRO A 44 -8.93 4.45 10.01
CA PRO A 44 -10.30 4.86 10.35
C PRO A 44 -10.38 5.66 11.67
N ASN A 45 -9.49 5.36 12.61
CA ASN A 45 -9.37 6.05 13.89
C ASN A 45 -8.55 7.35 13.79
N ARG A 46 -8.30 7.84 12.56
CA ARG A 46 -7.60 9.09 12.23
C ARG A 46 -6.13 9.13 12.64
N PHE A 47 -5.49 7.99 12.85
CA PHE A 47 -4.05 7.91 13.06
C PHE A 47 -3.33 7.80 11.72
N ALA A 48 -2.26 8.56 11.52
CA ALA A 48 -1.33 8.31 10.43
C ALA A 48 -0.51 7.07 10.78
N ILE A 49 -0.53 6.06 9.92
CA ILE A 49 0.18 4.80 10.10
C ILE A 49 1.17 4.66 8.95
N MET A 50 2.42 4.39 9.29
CA MET A 50 3.47 4.02 8.35
C MET A 50 3.71 2.52 8.44
N ALA A 51 3.63 1.83 7.30
CA ALA A 51 4.19 0.50 7.15
C ALA A 51 5.50 0.56 6.38
N VAL A 52 6.47 -0.25 6.78
CA VAL A 52 7.74 -0.43 6.09
C VAL A 52 8.01 -1.92 5.93
N PHE A 53 8.28 -2.34 4.70
CA PHE A 53 8.71 -3.69 4.38
C PHE A 53 10.14 -3.69 3.87
N ALA A 54 10.89 -4.74 4.21
CA ALA A 54 12.13 -5.11 3.55
C ALA A 54 11.87 -6.19 2.50
N HIS A 55 12.54 -6.06 1.36
CA HIS A 55 12.54 -7.00 0.25
C HIS A 55 13.98 -7.35 -0.11
N PHE A 56 14.30 -8.63 -0.18
CA PHE A 56 15.65 -9.12 -0.41
C PHE A 56 15.63 -10.55 -0.97
N ILE A 57 16.78 -11.02 -1.47
CA ILE A 57 16.98 -12.43 -1.80
C ILE A 57 17.76 -13.10 -0.67
N ASP A 58 17.24 -14.20 -0.13
CA ASP A 58 17.88 -14.97 0.94
C ASP A 58 19.02 -15.88 0.42
N GLN A 59 19.71 -16.56 1.32
CA GLN A 59 20.83 -17.47 0.98
C GLN A 59 20.43 -18.67 0.12
N LEU A 60 19.13 -18.98 0.03
CA LEU A 60 18.61 -20.04 -0.83
C LEU A 60 18.24 -19.51 -2.23
N GLY A 61 18.42 -18.21 -2.48
CA GLY A 61 18.05 -17.58 -3.74
C GLY A 61 16.56 -17.24 -3.83
N HIS A 62 15.81 -17.31 -2.74
CA HIS A 62 14.39 -17.00 -2.74
C HIS A 62 14.13 -15.54 -2.39
N GLN A 63 13.15 -14.94 -3.08
CA GLN A 63 12.67 -13.61 -2.73
C GLN A 63 11.92 -13.66 -1.40
N GLN A 64 12.32 -12.78 -0.48
CA GLN A 64 11.69 -12.59 0.82
C GLN A 64 11.11 -11.19 0.93
N SER A 65 9.98 -11.09 1.64
CA SER A 65 9.39 -9.85 2.11
C SER A 65 9.13 -9.94 3.61
N ARG A 66 9.54 -8.92 4.37
CA ARG A 66 9.36 -8.86 5.83
C ARG A 66 8.85 -7.50 6.24
N LEU A 67 7.77 -7.47 7.03
CA LEU A 67 7.28 -6.24 7.64
C LEU A 67 8.24 -5.83 8.77
N LEU A 68 8.90 -4.69 8.60
CA LEU A 68 9.83 -4.12 9.58
C LEU A 68 9.13 -3.21 10.58
N ALA A 69 8.10 -2.51 10.14
CA ALA A 69 7.37 -1.58 10.96
C ALA A 69 5.92 -1.48 10.52
N LEU A 70 5.02 -1.42 11.49
CA LEU A 70 3.66 -0.92 11.34
C LEU A 70 3.40 0.00 12.54
N ARG A 71 3.69 1.29 12.37
CA ARG A 71 3.80 2.23 13.50
C ARG A 71 3.02 3.50 13.21
N ARG A 72 2.57 4.16 14.27
CA ARG A 72 1.95 5.47 14.15
C ARG A 72 3.00 6.52 13.79
N GLN A 73 2.78 7.23 12.69
CA GLN A 73 3.54 8.43 12.35
C GLN A 73 3.01 9.61 13.18
N SER A 74 3.90 10.30 13.88
CA SER A 74 3.56 11.47 14.69
C SER A 74 4.21 12.72 14.12
N GLY A 75 3.62 13.89 14.41
CA GLY A 75 4.14 15.18 13.95
C GLY A 75 3.71 15.56 12.53
N ALA A 76 4.43 16.51 11.93
CA ALA A 76 4.12 17.01 10.60
C ALA A 76 4.35 15.92 9.53
N HIS A 77 3.50 15.89 8.50
CA HIS A 77 3.68 14.97 7.36
C HIS A 77 4.69 15.54 6.35
N SER A 78 5.83 16.04 6.83
CA SER A 78 6.93 16.52 5.98
C SER A 78 7.82 15.36 5.55
N GLY A 79 8.47 15.49 4.39
CA GLY A 79 9.43 14.48 3.93
C GLY A 79 10.53 14.22 4.96
N GLU A 80 11.06 15.25 5.61
CA GLU A 80 12.10 15.13 6.64
C GLU A 80 11.65 14.33 7.86
N ASN A 81 10.41 14.53 8.34
CA ASN A 81 9.88 13.76 9.47
C ASN A 81 9.70 12.27 9.11
N LEU A 82 9.21 11.99 7.89
CA LEU A 82 9.11 10.62 7.40
C LEU A 82 10.50 9.99 7.25
N ALA A 83 11.49 10.76 6.79
CA ALA A 83 12.87 10.30 6.65
C ALA A 83 13.47 9.89 8.00
N SER A 84 13.28 10.69 9.06
CA SER A 84 13.72 10.34 10.41
C SER A 84 13.13 9.02 10.88
N SER A 85 11.83 8.80 10.66
CA SER A 85 11.18 7.53 11.03
C SER A 85 11.72 6.34 10.23
N LEU A 86 12.04 6.52 8.93
CA LEU A 86 12.67 5.47 8.13
C LEU A 86 14.10 5.18 8.58
N ILE A 87 14.88 6.21 8.94
CA ILE A 87 16.24 6.08 9.46
C ILE A 87 16.23 5.30 10.79
N ASP A 88 15.32 5.62 11.71
CA ASP A 88 15.17 4.89 12.97
C ASP A 88 14.88 3.40 12.73
N ILE A 89 14.04 3.09 11.73
CA ILE A 89 13.75 1.70 11.34
C ILE A 89 14.99 1.03 10.74
N VAL A 90 15.73 1.72 9.87
CA VAL A 90 16.99 1.21 9.30
C VAL A 90 17.99 0.86 10.40
N HIS A 91 18.14 1.72 11.41
CA HIS A 91 19.00 1.48 12.57
C HIS A 91 18.49 0.34 13.45
N GLU A 92 17.19 0.30 13.75
CA GLU A 92 16.62 -0.76 14.59
C GLU A 92 16.83 -2.15 13.99
N TRP A 93 16.79 -2.26 12.67
CA TRP A 93 16.95 -3.50 11.92
C TRP A 93 18.38 -3.80 11.47
N GLU A 94 19.35 -2.94 11.80
CA GLU A 94 20.78 -3.13 11.52
C GLU A 94 21.08 -3.32 10.02
N ILE A 95 20.40 -2.53 9.17
CA ILE A 95 20.53 -2.58 7.70
C ILE A 95 21.21 -1.33 7.11
N GLU A 96 21.90 -0.56 7.94
CA GLU A 96 22.74 0.56 7.52
C GLU A 96 23.76 0.11 6.45
N GLY A 97 23.95 0.92 5.42
CA GLY A 97 24.84 0.59 4.30
C GLY A 97 24.33 -0.52 3.37
N ARG A 98 23.22 -1.20 3.71
CA ARG A 98 22.62 -2.27 2.89
C ARG A 98 21.35 -1.86 2.16
N VAL A 99 20.79 -0.71 2.49
CA VAL A 99 19.56 -0.21 1.86
C VAL A 99 19.82 0.04 0.36
N GLY A 100 19.13 -0.73 -0.47
CA GLY A 100 19.14 -0.60 -1.93
C GLY A 100 18.18 0.49 -2.38
N CYS A 101 17.25 0.18 -3.27
CA CYS A 101 16.12 1.03 -3.66
C CYS A 101 15.01 1.14 -2.60
N ALA A 102 14.28 2.26 -2.64
CA ALA A 102 13.09 2.51 -1.85
C ALA A 102 11.85 2.69 -2.76
N ILE A 103 10.78 1.96 -2.43
CA ILE A 103 9.51 1.92 -3.16
C ILE A 103 8.44 2.65 -2.34
N SER A 104 7.73 3.58 -2.95
CA SER A 104 6.55 4.21 -2.36
C SER A 104 5.64 4.77 -3.44
N ASP A 105 4.43 5.21 -3.06
CA ASP A 105 3.45 5.80 -3.98
C ASP A 105 3.98 7.01 -4.77
N ASN A 106 3.15 7.57 -5.64
CA ASN A 106 3.57 8.66 -6.52
C ASN A 106 3.51 10.06 -5.86
N MET A 107 3.64 10.17 -4.53
CA MET A 107 3.62 11.45 -3.85
C MET A 107 4.97 12.18 -3.90
N MET A 108 4.98 13.48 -4.21
CA MET A 108 6.22 14.28 -4.22
C MET A 108 6.92 14.36 -2.86
N ALA A 109 6.14 14.34 -1.77
CA ALA A 109 6.69 14.33 -0.41
C ALA A 109 7.63 13.14 -0.16
N ASN A 110 7.44 12.01 -0.86
CA ASN A 110 8.30 10.84 -0.76
C ASN A 110 9.65 11.04 -1.44
N ASP A 111 9.75 11.93 -2.43
CA ASP A 111 11.04 12.26 -3.05
C ASP A 111 11.90 13.05 -2.07
N THR A 112 11.30 14.04 -1.41
CA THR A 112 11.95 14.80 -0.34
C THR A 112 12.33 13.89 0.83
N CYS A 113 11.44 12.98 1.25
CA CYS A 113 11.72 11.99 2.28
C CYS A 113 12.97 11.16 1.95
N LEU A 114 13.00 10.57 0.76
CA LEU A 114 14.11 9.70 0.39
C LEU A 114 15.41 10.48 0.15
N TYR A 115 15.33 11.74 -0.28
CA TYR A 115 16.48 12.63 -0.31
C TYR A 115 17.12 12.78 1.07
N TYR A 116 16.34 13.16 2.09
CA TYR A 116 16.85 13.29 3.46
C TYR A 116 17.32 11.95 4.03
N MET A 117 16.60 10.86 3.78
CA MET A 117 16.94 9.53 4.26
C MET A 117 18.31 9.08 3.74
N TYR A 118 18.49 9.05 2.41
CA TYR A 118 19.74 8.58 1.82
C TYR A 118 20.92 9.52 2.11
N GLN A 119 20.73 10.84 2.10
CA GLN A 119 21.78 11.80 2.49
C GLN A 119 22.26 11.58 3.93
N ARG A 120 21.35 11.19 4.85
CA ARG A 120 21.72 10.93 6.25
C ARG A 120 22.39 9.59 6.43
N LEU A 121 21.97 8.56 5.69
CA LEU A 121 22.56 7.23 5.72
C LEU A 121 23.93 7.19 5.02
N ASP A 122 24.10 7.96 3.96
CA ASP A 122 25.32 8.06 3.17
C ASP A 122 25.47 9.49 2.60
N PRO A 123 26.22 10.36 3.29
CA PRO A 123 26.46 11.73 2.83
C PRO A 123 27.17 11.84 1.48
N SER A 124 27.77 10.75 0.99
CA SER A 124 28.45 10.73 -0.32
C SER A 124 27.48 10.55 -1.50
N MET A 125 26.24 10.09 -1.27
CA MET A 125 25.26 9.92 -2.34
C MET A 125 24.84 11.25 -2.94
N ARG A 126 24.97 11.38 -4.25
CA ARG A 126 24.50 12.56 -4.98
C ARG A 126 23.01 12.43 -5.27
N SER A 127 22.36 13.55 -5.60
CA SER A 127 20.93 13.56 -5.95
C SER A 127 20.57 12.61 -7.10
N VAL A 128 21.47 12.38 -8.05
CA VAL A 128 21.26 11.42 -9.15
C VAL A 128 21.25 9.96 -8.66
N ASP A 129 22.09 9.63 -7.68
CA ASP A 129 22.19 8.28 -7.11
C ASP A 129 20.93 7.99 -6.28
N ILE A 130 20.46 8.99 -5.52
CA ILE A 130 19.19 8.93 -4.77
C ILE A 130 18.00 8.76 -5.71
N LYS A 131 17.95 9.53 -6.79
CA LYS A 131 16.89 9.41 -7.81
C LYS A 131 16.88 8.03 -8.46
N ALA A 132 18.04 7.43 -8.70
CA ALA A 132 18.15 6.07 -9.23
C ALA A 132 17.66 4.99 -8.24
N ARG A 133 17.75 5.25 -6.93
CA ARG A 133 17.23 4.36 -5.87
C ARG A 133 15.74 4.58 -5.56
N ARG A 134 15.12 5.63 -6.09
CA ARG A 134 13.69 5.93 -5.92
C ARG A 134 12.85 5.16 -6.96
N MET A 135 12.05 4.20 -6.50
CA MET A 135 11.09 3.47 -7.34
C MET A 135 9.65 3.85 -6.98
N ARG A 136 8.81 4.10 -7.99
CA ARG A 136 7.37 4.37 -7.78
C ARG A 136 6.62 3.06 -7.66
N CYS A 137 5.62 3.01 -6.78
CA CYS A 137 4.73 1.87 -6.65
C CYS A 137 4.00 1.63 -7.98
N TYR A 138 4.28 0.50 -8.63
CA TYR A 138 3.70 0.15 -9.92
C TYR A 138 2.16 0.08 -9.86
N GLY A 139 1.60 -0.52 -8.81
CA GLY A 139 0.15 -0.58 -8.61
C GLY A 139 -0.49 0.80 -8.49
N HIS A 140 0.18 1.73 -7.79
CA HIS A 140 -0.29 3.11 -7.69
C HIS A 140 -0.23 3.83 -9.06
N THR A 141 0.85 3.65 -9.81
CA THR A 141 0.97 4.18 -11.18
C THR A 141 -0.13 3.63 -12.09
N LEU A 142 -0.40 2.32 -12.06
CA LEU A 142 -1.49 1.71 -12.83
C LEU A 142 -2.85 2.27 -12.44
N ASN A 143 -3.09 2.47 -11.14
CA ASN A 143 -4.32 3.09 -10.66
C ASN A 143 -4.48 4.52 -11.19
N LEU A 144 -3.41 5.33 -11.19
CA LEU A 144 -3.45 6.67 -11.76
C LEU A 144 -3.76 6.66 -13.27
N VAL A 145 -3.15 5.72 -14.01
CA VAL A 145 -3.43 5.53 -15.44
C VAL A 145 -4.90 5.14 -15.66
N ALA A 146 -5.40 4.16 -14.91
CA ALA A 146 -6.79 3.74 -14.99
C ALA A 146 -7.75 4.89 -14.66
N ARG A 147 -7.49 5.65 -13.60
CA ARG A 147 -8.30 6.82 -13.23
C ARG A 147 -8.30 7.89 -14.32
N ALA A 148 -7.15 8.17 -14.94
CA ALA A 148 -7.06 9.11 -16.06
C ALA A 148 -7.90 8.65 -17.26
N PHE A 149 -7.89 7.35 -17.58
CA PHE A 149 -8.73 6.78 -18.64
C PHE A 149 -10.22 6.82 -18.32
N LEU A 150 -10.60 6.46 -17.08
CA LEU A 150 -12.01 6.33 -16.70
C LEU A 150 -12.68 7.68 -16.46
N PHE A 151 -11.96 8.63 -15.87
CA PHE A 151 -12.55 9.87 -15.37
C PHE A 151 -12.07 11.11 -16.11
N GLY A 152 -10.95 11.04 -16.84
CA GLY A 152 -10.32 12.19 -17.47
C GLY A 152 -9.67 13.13 -16.43
N LYS A 153 -10.01 14.41 -16.50
CA LYS A 153 -9.63 15.40 -15.47
C LYS A 153 -10.61 15.35 -14.29
N ASP A 154 -10.16 15.81 -13.12
CA ASP A 154 -11.01 16.04 -11.95
C ASP A 154 -11.70 14.78 -11.37
N ALA A 155 -11.04 13.63 -11.49
CA ALA A 155 -11.50 12.36 -10.93
C ALA A 155 -11.83 12.45 -9.43
N GLU A 156 -11.02 13.19 -8.67
CA GLU A 156 -11.20 13.38 -7.23
C GLU A 156 -12.48 14.16 -6.92
N SER A 157 -12.75 15.27 -7.62
CA SER A 157 -13.97 16.05 -7.44
C SER A 157 -15.20 15.24 -7.80
N PHE A 158 -15.12 14.45 -8.88
CA PHE A 158 -16.19 13.56 -9.29
C PHE A 158 -16.47 12.47 -8.24
N GLU A 159 -15.44 11.79 -7.74
CA GLU A 159 -15.61 10.76 -6.70
C GLU A 159 -16.14 11.34 -5.40
N LEU A 160 -15.68 12.53 -4.99
CA LEU A 160 -16.15 13.22 -3.79
C LEU A 160 -17.66 13.51 -3.87
N GLU A 161 -18.17 13.95 -5.00
CA GLU A 161 -19.61 14.19 -5.18
C GLU A 161 -20.42 12.88 -5.10
N SER A 162 -19.90 11.79 -5.67
CA SER A 162 -20.51 10.46 -5.53
C SER A 162 -20.55 9.99 -4.06
N ASP A 163 -19.45 10.18 -3.33
CA ASP A 163 -19.37 9.83 -1.91
C ASP A 163 -20.36 10.65 -1.07
N ILE A 164 -20.48 11.95 -1.35
CA ILE A 164 -21.48 12.83 -0.71
C ILE A 164 -22.90 12.34 -0.98
N ASN A 165 -23.22 12.02 -2.25
CA ASN A 165 -24.52 11.48 -2.61
C ASN A 165 -24.80 10.15 -1.90
N GLY A 166 -23.79 9.27 -1.81
CA GLY A 166 -23.85 8.02 -1.07
C GLY A 166 -24.12 8.22 0.42
N MET A 167 -23.34 9.08 1.10
CA MET A 167 -23.50 9.38 2.53
C MET A 167 -24.87 10.00 2.85
N ARG A 168 -25.44 10.76 1.92
CA ARG A 168 -26.76 11.40 2.07
C ARG A 168 -27.93 10.51 1.64
N GLY A 169 -27.66 9.30 1.14
CA GLY A 169 -28.68 8.38 0.63
C GLY A 169 -29.35 8.86 -0.67
N LEU A 170 -28.72 9.77 -1.42
CA LEU A 170 -29.25 10.38 -2.64
C LEU A 170 -28.98 9.45 -3.84
N VAL A 171 -29.67 8.31 -3.86
CA VAL A 171 -29.41 7.22 -4.82
C VAL A 171 -29.60 7.68 -6.27
N GLU A 172 -30.69 8.38 -6.58
CA GLU A 172 -30.97 8.86 -7.94
C GLU A 172 -29.93 9.88 -8.41
N GLN A 173 -29.53 10.80 -7.53
CA GLN A 173 -28.50 11.80 -7.84
C GLN A 173 -27.14 11.15 -8.05
N ASP A 174 -26.79 10.10 -7.29
CA ASP A 174 -25.59 9.31 -7.57
C ASP A 174 -25.69 8.61 -8.93
N LEU A 175 -26.84 8.05 -9.30
CA LEU A 175 -27.01 7.40 -10.61
C LEU A 175 -26.83 8.42 -11.75
N ASP A 176 -27.46 9.59 -11.67
CA ASP A 176 -27.35 10.64 -12.68
C ASP A 176 -25.95 11.22 -12.76
N HIS A 177 -25.30 11.41 -11.61
CA HIS A 177 -23.90 11.79 -11.53
C HIS A 177 -23.01 10.82 -12.30
N TRP A 178 -23.19 9.50 -12.06
CA TRP A 178 -22.45 8.49 -12.79
C TRP A 178 -22.83 8.41 -14.28
N HIS A 179 -24.08 8.69 -14.67
CA HIS A 179 -24.45 8.75 -16.10
C HIS A 179 -23.65 9.78 -16.90
N THR A 180 -23.16 10.85 -16.27
CA THR A 180 -22.32 11.86 -16.94
C THR A 180 -20.98 11.28 -17.45
N LYS A 181 -20.51 10.14 -16.91
CA LYS A 181 -19.31 9.42 -17.37
C LYS A 181 -19.57 8.46 -18.54
N GLY A 182 -20.69 8.64 -19.25
CA GLY A 182 -20.96 7.94 -20.50
C GLY A 182 -21.09 6.42 -20.32
N PRO A 183 -20.53 5.60 -21.23
CA PRO A 183 -20.64 4.14 -21.17
C PRO A 183 -20.12 3.52 -19.87
N ILE A 184 -19.00 4.04 -19.33
CA ILE A 184 -18.40 3.57 -18.08
C ILE A 184 -19.34 3.83 -16.90
N GLY A 185 -19.90 5.04 -16.85
CA GLY A 185 -20.90 5.43 -15.87
C GLY A 185 -22.14 4.53 -15.86
N LYS A 186 -22.68 4.26 -17.05
CA LYS A 186 -23.80 3.34 -17.24
C LYS A 186 -23.46 1.92 -16.79
N LEU A 187 -22.29 1.41 -17.18
CA LEU A 187 -21.82 0.09 -16.74
C LEU A 187 -21.70 0.00 -15.22
N ARG A 188 -21.09 1.01 -14.58
CA ARG A 188 -21.00 1.10 -13.12
C ARG A 188 -22.38 1.06 -12.47
N ASN A 189 -23.35 1.80 -13.00
CA ASN A 189 -24.71 1.82 -12.47
C ASN A 189 -25.42 0.45 -12.60
N ILE A 190 -25.23 -0.24 -13.73
CA ILE A 190 -25.71 -1.61 -13.93
C ILE A 190 -25.08 -2.56 -12.91
N VAL A 191 -23.76 -2.50 -12.73
CA VAL A 191 -23.04 -3.32 -11.75
C VAL A 191 -23.53 -3.04 -10.33
N LYS A 192 -23.71 -1.76 -9.96
CA LYS A 192 -24.25 -1.36 -8.65
C LYS A 192 -25.64 -1.93 -8.43
N PHE A 193 -26.51 -1.87 -9.44
CA PHE A 193 -27.86 -2.45 -9.38
C PHE A 193 -27.82 -3.97 -9.19
N ILE A 194 -26.99 -4.69 -9.96
CA ILE A 194 -26.85 -6.15 -9.86
C ILE A 194 -26.34 -6.56 -8.47
N ARG A 195 -25.39 -5.80 -7.92
CA ARG A 195 -24.73 -6.11 -6.63
C ARG A 195 -25.49 -5.61 -5.40
N SER A 196 -26.59 -4.88 -5.58
CA SER A 196 -27.30 -4.28 -4.44
C SER A 196 -28.11 -5.30 -3.62
N SER A 197 -28.31 -6.53 -4.10
CA SER A 197 -28.88 -7.61 -3.30
C SER A 197 -28.38 -8.99 -3.75
N PRO A 198 -28.36 -9.99 -2.84
CA PRO A 198 -28.03 -11.38 -3.19
C PRO A 198 -28.89 -11.92 -4.33
N GLN A 199 -30.20 -11.65 -4.31
CA GLN A 199 -31.14 -12.15 -5.34
C GLN A 199 -30.83 -11.62 -6.73
N ARG A 200 -30.47 -10.32 -6.85
CA ARG A 200 -30.08 -9.73 -8.14
C ARG A 200 -28.77 -10.31 -8.65
N SER A 201 -27.81 -10.53 -7.76
CA SER A 201 -26.54 -11.15 -8.11
C SER A 201 -26.73 -12.62 -8.54
N GLU A 202 -27.57 -13.38 -7.86
CA GLU A 202 -27.93 -14.75 -8.24
C GLU A 202 -28.68 -14.79 -9.58
N GLN A 203 -29.65 -13.89 -9.78
CA GLN A 203 -30.38 -13.77 -11.04
C GLN A 203 -29.43 -13.46 -12.21
N PHE A 204 -28.51 -12.50 -12.04
CA PHE A 204 -27.52 -12.19 -13.05
C PHE A 204 -26.63 -13.41 -13.35
N LYS A 205 -26.10 -14.08 -12.31
CA LYS A 205 -25.30 -15.30 -12.48
C LYS A 205 -26.07 -16.40 -13.23
N ARG A 206 -27.36 -16.57 -12.94
CA ARG A 206 -28.20 -17.57 -13.63
C ARG A 206 -28.38 -17.24 -15.11
N VAL A 207 -28.56 -15.96 -15.44
CA VAL A 207 -28.74 -15.50 -16.84
C VAL A 207 -27.42 -15.50 -17.60
N ALA A 208 -26.31 -15.18 -16.93
CA ALA A 208 -24.98 -15.15 -17.54
C ALA A 208 -24.38 -16.55 -17.81
N ARG A 209 -25.05 -17.65 -17.42
CA ARG A 209 -24.62 -19.05 -17.60
C ARG A 209 -24.81 -19.58 -19.04
N GLU A 210 -24.28 -18.86 -20.03
CA GLU A 210 -23.96 -19.39 -21.36
C GLU A 210 -22.63 -18.77 -21.84
N GLN A 211 -21.51 -19.32 -21.34
CA GLN A 211 -20.16 -19.43 -21.96
C GLN A 211 -19.07 -19.66 -20.90
N ASP A 212 -19.24 -20.64 -20.00
CA ASP A 212 -18.08 -21.27 -19.38
C ASP A 212 -17.56 -22.34 -20.37
N HIS A 213 -16.81 -21.89 -21.39
CA HIS A 213 -15.96 -22.79 -22.15
C HIS A 213 -14.66 -23.00 -21.37
N GLU A 214 -14.39 -24.28 -21.10
CA GLU A 214 -13.11 -24.83 -20.65
C GLU A 214 -11.91 -24.22 -21.40
N GLU A 215 -11.03 -23.53 -20.67
CA GLU A 215 -9.56 -23.53 -20.77
C GLU A 215 -8.97 -22.20 -20.31
N TYR A 216 -8.64 -22.12 -19.02
CA TYR A 216 -7.50 -21.31 -18.57
C TYR A 216 -6.69 -22.16 -17.58
N ARG A 217 -5.93 -23.12 -18.14
CA ARG A 217 -4.73 -23.61 -17.45
C ARG A 217 -3.65 -22.55 -17.66
N LEU A 218 -3.45 -21.72 -16.65
CA LEU A 218 -2.27 -20.87 -16.56
C LEU A 218 -1.06 -21.78 -16.38
N CYS A 219 -0.12 -21.72 -17.34
CA CYS A 219 1.25 -22.23 -17.18
C CYS A 219 2.01 -21.43 -16.12
#